data_AF-A0A9J6FSZ0-F1
#
_entry.id   AF-A0A9J6FSZ0-F1
#
_cell.length_a   1.000
_cell.length_b   1.000
_cell.length_c   1.000
_cell.angle_alpha   90.00
_cell.angle_beta   90.00
_cell.angle_gamma   90.00
#
_symmetry.space_group_name_H-M   'P 1'
#
loop_
_entity.id
_entity.type
_entity.pdbx_description
1 polymer ?
#
loop_
_entity_poly.entity_id
_entity_poly.type
_entity_poly.pdbx_seq_one_letter_code
_entity_poly.pdbx_strand_id
1 'polypeptide(L)'
;MAWVPHHFQILLHEMFKLLHYACCRNVILFRIGTSGGIGVPPGSVVVSTGAVNGLLREELDLHVLGRVVHRPAKLDVALAKEIADEGQRSFPELNVVTGKTLCADDFYEGQGRLDGAFCDYTEEDKREFLEKLRSLGVVNIEMEATQFAAMCHHAGVKGAIVCVTLLDRIQGDQVSTPKTVMSEWQLRPQHLVLSFIKSRLAADSAAAC
;
A
#
# COMPACT_ATOMS: atom_id res chain seq x y z
N MET A 1 14.69 -9.77 -4.28
CA MET A 1 13.73 -10.50 -5.13
C MET A 1 12.59 -9.52 -5.41
N ALA A 2 12.68 -8.80 -6.52
CA ALA A 2 11.61 -7.89 -6.95
C ALA A 2 10.55 -8.76 -7.63
N TRP A 3 9.37 -8.85 -7.02
CA TRP A 3 8.27 -9.65 -7.54
C TRP A 3 7.51 -8.82 -8.58
N VAL A 4 7.26 -9.41 -9.74
CA VAL A 4 6.42 -8.81 -10.79
C VAL A 4 4.98 -8.65 -10.24
N PRO A 5 4.30 -7.50 -10.43
CA PRO A 5 2.95 -7.22 -9.87
C PRO A 5 1.91 -8.32 -10.15
N HIS A 6 2.05 -9.00 -11.29
CA HIS A 6 1.10 -10.02 -11.77
C HIS A 6 0.96 -11.25 -10.85
N HIS A 7 1.97 -11.59 -10.04
CA HIS A 7 1.87 -12.77 -9.16
C HIS A 7 0.85 -12.60 -8.04
N PHE A 8 0.67 -11.36 -7.55
CA PHE A 8 -0.25 -11.08 -6.46
C PHE A 8 -1.73 -11.28 -6.89
N GLN A 9 -1.99 -11.28 -8.20
CA GLN A 9 -3.32 -11.38 -8.80
C GLN A 9 -3.81 -12.83 -8.70
N ILE A 10 -2.90 -13.77 -8.93
CA ILE A 10 -3.13 -15.21 -8.75
C ILE A 10 -3.55 -15.49 -7.31
N LEU A 11 -2.78 -14.99 -6.33
CA LEU A 11 -3.09 -15.17 -4.91
C LEU A 11 -4.49 -14.64 -4.58
N LEU A 12 -4.82 -13.41 -4.98
CA LEU A 12 -6.11 -12.80 -4.67
C LEU A 12 -7.27 -13.57 -5.32
N HIS A 13 -7.14 -14.01 -6.56
CA HIS A 13 -8.16 -14.84 -7.20
C HIS A 13 -8.43 -16.14 -6.42
N GLU A 14 -7.38 -16.85 -6.02
CA GLU A 14 -7.51 -18.09 -5.24
C GLU A 14 -8.06 -17.83 -3.83
N MET A 15 -7.64 -16.74 -3.18
CA MET A 15 -8.17 -16.34 -1.88
C MET A 15 -9.67 -16.00 -1.95
N PHE A 16 -10.13 -15.24 -2.95
CA PHE A 16 -11.54 -14.92 -3.08
C PHE A 16 -12.40 -16.16 -3.36
N LYS A 17 -11.93 -17.09 -4.19
CA LYS A 17 -12.60 -18.38 -4.38
C LYS A 17 -12.68 -19.17 -3.07
N LEU A 18 -11.59 -19.24 -2.30
CA LEU A 18 -11.56 -19.92 -1.01
C LEU A 18 -12.58 -19.30 -0.03
N LEU A 19 -12.59 -17.97 0.11
CA LEU A 19 -13.54 -17.26 0.99
C LEU A 19 -15.00 -17.48 0.55
N HIS A 20 -15.23 -17.53 -0.76
CA HIS A 20 -16.54 -17.82 -1.32
C HIS A 20 -16.99 -19.24 -0.99
N TYR A 21 -16.16 -20.26 -1.25
CA TYR A 21 -16.49 -21.65 -0.99
C TYR A 21 -16.60 -21.98 0.51
N ALA A 22 -15.87 -21.26 1.37
CA ALA A 22 -16.01 -21.33 2.82
C ALA A 22 -17.21 -20.54 3.37
N CYS A 23 -18.00 -19.89 2.49
CA CYS A 23 -19.15 -19.06 2.86
C CYS A 23 -18.81 -17.93 3.85
N CYS A 24 -17.58 -17.42 3.83
CA CYS A 24 -17.18 -16.33 4.71
C CYS A 24 -18.00 -15.06 4.42
N ARG A 25 -18.23 -14.26 5.47
CA ARG A 25 -18.95 -12.98 5.42
C ARG A 25 -18.18 -11.94 6.23
N ASN A 26 -18.36 -10.66 5.89
CA ASN A 26 -17.74 -9.53 6.59
C ASN A 26 -16.21 -9.65 6.75
N VAL A 27 -15.54 -10.18 5.72
CA VAL A 27 -14.09 -10.36 5.71
C VAL A 27 -13.41 -9.02 5.43
N ILE A 28 -12.34 -8.74 6.18
CA ILE A 28 -11.40 -7.65 5.92
C ILE A 28 -10.07 -8.28 5.54
N LEU A 29 -9.53 -7.91 4.38
CA LEU A 29 -8.19 -8.28 3.95
C LEU A 29 -7.21 -7.15 4.26
N PHE A 30 -6.00 -7.51 4.68
CA PHE A 30 -4.92 -6.57 4.94
C PHE A 30 -3.74 -6.89 4.05
N ARG A 31 -3.29 -5.90 3.27
CA ARG A 31 -1.97 -5.92 2.64
C ARG A 31 -1.00 -5.22 3.58
N ILE A 32 -0.03 -5.97 4.09
CA ILE A 32 1.08 -5.44 4.88
C ILE A 32 2.34 -5.46 4.04
N GLY A 33 3.03 -4.34 3.92
CA GLY A 33 4.20 -4.25 3.06
C GLY A 33 5.20 -3.18 3.43
N THR A 34 6.17 -2.99 2.54
CA THR A 34 7.16 -1.91 2.57
C THR A 34 6.92 -0.97 1.40
N SER A 35 7.48 0.23 1.47
CA SER A 35 7.32 1.25 0.43
C SER A 35 8.45 2.29 0.50
N GLY A 36 8.60 3.10 -0.56
CA GLY A 36 9.34 4.35 -0.49
C GLY A 36 8.40 5.49 -0.08
N GLY A 37 8.73 6.25 0.95
CA GLY A 37 7.95 7.42 1.35
C GLY A 37 8.18 8.60 0.40
N ILE A 38 7.21 9.52 0.33
CA ILE A 38 7.32 10.78 -0.38
C ILE A 38 7.07 11.92 0.61
N GLY A 39 8.13 12.58 1.06
CA GLY A 39 8.02 13.67 2.04
C GLY A 39 7.55 13.21 3.41
N VAL A 40 7.80 11.94 3.74
CA VAL A 40 7.51 11.33 5.04
C VAL A 40 8.78 10.69 5.61
N PRO A 41 9.04 10.81 6.92
CA PRO A 41 10.24 10.23 7.53
C PRO A 41 10.33 8.71 7.29
N PRO A 42 11.54 8.16 7.09
CA PRO A 42 11.76 6.72 7.10
C PRO A 42 11.26 6.06 8.40
N GLY A 43 10.68 4.88 8.30
CA GLY A 43 10.04 4.15 9.40
C GLY A 43 8.58 4.54 9.66
N SER A 44 8.04 5.54 8.96
CA SER A 44 6.62 5.91 9.07
C SER A 44 5.73 4.78 8.54
N VAL A 45 4.54 4.62 9.13
CA VAL A 45 3.55 3.65 8.64
C VAL A 45 2.45 4.40 7.92
N VAL A 46 2.28 4.10 6.64
CA VAL A 46 1.23 4.65 5.78
C VAL A 46 0.04 3.71 5.77
N VAL A 47 -1.14 4.24 6.07
CA VAL A 47 -2.43 3.58 5.85
C VAL A 47 -3.09 4.21 4.62
N SER A 48 -3.19 3.44 3.54
CA SER A 48 -3.57 3.98 2.24
C SER A 48 -5.06 4.31 2.16
N THR A 49 -5.39 5.50 1.68
CA THR A 49 -6.78 5.96 1.44
C THR A 49 -7.24 5.78 -0.01
N GLY A 50 -6.30 5.46 -0.91
CA GLY A 50 -6.53 5.17 -2.32
C GLY A 50 -5.22 4.72 -2.98
N ALA A 51 -5.30 4.22 -4.20
CA ALA A 51 -4.12 3.80 -4.97
C ALA A 51 -4.18 4.34 -6.40
N VAL A 52 -3.05 4.87 -6.89
CA VAL A 52 -2.90 5.35 -8.28
C VAL A 52 -1.91 4.47 -9.04
N ASN A 53 -2.13 4.28 -10.33
CA ASN A 53 -1.21 3.56 -11.22
C ASN A 53 -0.08 4.48 -11.75
N GLY A 54 0.82 3.94 -12.57
CA GLY A 54 1.90 4.70 -13.21
C GLY A 54 1.44 5.87 -14.10
N LEU A 55 0.17 5.87 -14.54
CA LEU A 55 -0.46 6.98 -15.26
C LEU A 55 -1.18 7.97 -14.34
N LEU A 56 -1.01 7.83 -13.02
CA LEU A 56 -1.55 8.68 -11.97
C LEU A 56 -3.07 8.66 -11.86
N ARG A 57 -3.69 7.52 -12.20
CA ARG A 57 -5.14 7.30 -12.17
C ARG A 57 -5.49 6.27 -11.11
N GLU A 58 -6.64 6.43 -10.46
CA GLU A 58 -7.16 5.49 -9.45
C GLU A 58 -7.80 4.24 -10.07
N GLU A 59 -7.06 3.56 -10.94
CA GLU A 59 -7.50 2.38 -11.67
C GLU A 59 -6.37 1.36 -11.83
N LEU A 60 -6.77 0.09 -11.99
CA LEU A 60 -5.93 -1.01 -12.44
C LEU A 60 -6.21 -1.26 -13.92
N ASP A 61 -5.17 -1.22 -14.74
CA ASP A 61 -5.24 -1.58 -16.15
C ASP A 61 -5.00 -3.09 -16.31
N LEU A 62 -5.93 -3.77 -16.98
CA LEU A 62 -5.88 -5.21 -17.24
C LEU A 62 -5.96 -5.49 -18.73
N HIS A 63 -5.21 -6.48 -19.20
CA HIS A 63 -5.28 -6.95 -20.57
C HIS A 63 -6.11 -8.23 -20.63
N VAL A 64 -7.41 -8.10 -20.91
CA VAL A 64 -8.36 -9.20 -20.93
C VAL A 64 -8.77 -9.49 -22.37
N LEU A 65 -8.44 -10.69 -22.86
CA LEU A 65 -8.73 -11.13 -24.23
C LEU A 65 -8.23 -10.13 -25.30
N GLY A 66 -7.04 -9.59 -25.10
CA GLY A 66 -6.41 -8.62 -26.02
C GLY A 66 -6.96 -7.21 -25.95
N ARG A 67 -7.76 -6.86 -24.92
CA ARG A 67 -8.32 -5.52 -24.72
C ARG A 67 -7.94 -4.97 -23.35
N VAL A 68 -7.72 -3.65 -23.28
CA VAL A 68 -7.52 -2.95 -22.02
C VAL A 68 -8.87 -2.82 -21.30
N VAL A 69 -8.90 -3.26 -20.05
CA VAL A 69 -10.03 -3.17 -19.13
C VAL A 69 -9.56 -2.41 -17.89
N HIS A 70 -10.21 -1.29 -17.60
CA HIS A 70 -9.93 -0.48 -16.42
C HIS A 70 -10.82 -0.93 -15.26
N ARG A 71 -10.23 -1.18 -14.08
CA ARG A 71 -10.98 -1.47 -12.84
C ARG A 71 -10.67 -0.39 -11.79
N PRO A 72 -11.69 0.25 -11.18
CA PRO A 72 -11.45 1.27 -10.16
C PRO A 72 -10.69 0.73 -8.94
N ALA A 73 -9.60 1.39 -8.54
CA ALA A 73 -8.75 1.01 -7.41
C ALA A 73 -9.19 1.69 -6.11
N LYS A 74 -10.38 1.34 -5.62
CA LYS A 74 -11.00 1.98 -4.44
C LYS A 74 -10.66 1.26 -3.13
N LEU A 75 -10.44 2.04 -2.07
CA LEU A 75 -10.27 1.56 -0.70
C LEU A 75 -11.36 2.14 0.21
N ASP A 76 -11.66 1.45 1.31
CA ASP A 76 -12.58 1.93 2.34
C ASP A 76 -11.87 2.98 3.21
N VAL A 77 -12.16 4.26 2.97
CA VAL A 77 -11.53 5.38 3.68
C VAL A 77 -11.89 5.39 5.17
N ALA A 78 -13.08 4.92 5.55
CA ALA A 78 -13.46 4.82 6.95
C ALA A 78 -12.62 3.75 7.65
N LEU A 79 -12.44 2.59 7.02
CA LEU A 79 -11.54 1.54 7.53
C LEU A 79 -10.10 2.03 7.65
N ALA A 80 -9.58 2.77 6.66
CA ALA A 80 -8.25 3.37 6.73
C ALA A 80 -8.12 4.33 7.92
N LYS A 81 -9.13 5.18 8.15
CA LYS A 81 -9.18 6.08 9.30
C LYS A 81 -9.16 5.32 10.62
N GLU A 82 -9.98 4.28 10.78
CA GLU A 82 -10.02 3.50 12.01
C GLU A 82 -8.67 2.83 12.34
N ILE A 83 -7.99 2.27 11.32
CA ILE A 83 -6.65 1.69 11.50
C ILE A 83 -5.64 2.77 11.87
N ALA A 84 -5.72 3.96 11.27
CA ALA A 84 -4.83 5.07 11.61
C ALA A 84 -5.07 5.58 13.04
N ASP A 85 -6.33 5.76 13.45
CA ASP A 85 -6.72 6.16 14.80
C ASP A 85 -6.24 5.12 15.84
N GLU A 86 -6.35 3.83 15.54
CA GLU A 86 -5.79 2.74 16.35
C GLU A 86 -4.28 2.90 16.54
N GLY A 87 -3.57 3.21 15.45
CA GLY A 87 -2.12 3.38 15.48
C GLY A 87 -1.68 4.55 16.33
N GLN A 88 -2.36 5.70 16.19
CA GLN A 88 -2.10 6.88 17.00
C GLN A 88 -2.36 6.63 18.49
N ARG A 89 -3.39 5.84 18.82
CA ARG A 89 -3.75 5.52 20.20
C ARG A 89 -2.82 4.50 20.84
N SER A 90 -2.48 3.43 20.12
CA SER A 90 -1.74 2.29 20.66
C SER A 90 -0.22 2.44 20.52
N PHE A 91 0.25 3.32 19.61
CA PHE A 91 1.66 3.56 19.34
C PHE A 91 1.91 5.07 19.14
N PRO A 92 1.84 5.91 20.20
CA PRO A 92 1.93 7.36 20.08
C PRO A 92 3.25 7.88 19.48
N GLU A 93 4.33 7.10 19.61
CA GLU A 93 5.65 7.41 19.03
C GLU A 93 5.77 7.00 17.55
N LEU A 94 4.81 6.21 17.04
CA LEU A 94 4.81 5.77 15.65
C LEU A 94 4.19 6.86 14.78
N ASN A 95 4.95 7.36 13.80
CA ASN A 95 4.40 8.26 12.80
C ASN A 95 3.48 7.50 11.84
N VAL A 96 2.17 7.56 12.10
CA VAL A 96 1.13 6.98 11.26
C VAL A 96 0.55 8.04 10.35
N VAL A 97 0.68 7.83 9.04
CA VAL A 97 0.27 8.77 7.99
C VAL A 97 -0.84 8.15 7.16
N THR A 98 -1.80 8.96 6.72
CA THR A 98 -2.81 8.54 5.74
C THR A 98 -2.61 9.30 4.43
N GLY A 99 -2.85 8.64 3.30
CA GLY A 99 -2.69 9.23 1.98
C GLY A 99 -2.82 8.20 0.87
N LYS A 100 -2.72 8.64 -0.38
CA LYS A 100 -2.72 7.74 -1.53
C LYS A 100 -1.37 7.05 -1.69
N THR A 101 -1.39 5.91 -2.37
CA THR A 101 -0.21 5.12 -2.71
C THR A 101 -0.04 5.07 -4.21
N LEU A 102 1.16 5.36 -4.72
CA LEU A 102 1.50 4.99 -6.09
C LEU A 102 1.83 3.50 -6.14
N CYS A 103 1.17 2.77 -7.03
CA CYS A 103 1.50 1.40 -7.39
C CYS A 103 2.23 1.42 -8.73
N ALA A 104 3.53 1.15 -8.70
CA ALA A 104 4.38 1.08 -9.89
C ALA A 104 4.52 -0.35 -10.40
N ASP A 105 4.61 -0.53 -11.72
CA ASP A 105 4.82 -1.85 -12.33
C ASP A 105 6.29 -2.26 -12.39
N ASP A 106 7.20 -1.30 -12.20
CA ASP A 106 8.64 -1.49 -12.14
C ASP A 106 9.22 -0.78 -10.91
N PHE A 107 10.28 -1.36 -10.31
CA PHE A 107 10.91 -0.82 -9.11
C PHE A 107 11.79 0.40 -9.41
N TYR A 108 12.41 0.46 -10.58
CA TYR A 108 13.38 1.51 -10.94
C TYR A 108 12.71 2.65 -11.69
N GLU A 109 12.55 2.51 -13.00
CA GLU A 109 11.97 3.52 -13.90
C GLU A 109 10.52 3.82 -13.52
N GLY A 110 9.74 2.79 -13.17
CA GLY A 110 8.36 2.94 -12.72
C GLY A 110 8.21 3.77 -11.44
N GLN A 111 9.28 3.90 -10.64
CA GLN A 111 9.31 4.73 -9.44
C GLN A 111 10.20 5.97 -9.60
N GLY A 112 10.71 6.25 -10.80
CA GLY A 112 11.61 7.38 -11.08
C GLY A 112 12.94 7.31 -10.31
N ARG A 113 13.52 6.12 -10.14
CA ARG A 113 14.83 5.96 -9.46
C ARG A 113 15.99 6.22 -10.42
N LEU A 114 17.08 6.81 -9.94
CA LEU A 114 18.26 7.11 -10.78
C LEU A 114 19.35 6.04 -10.71
N ASP A 115 19.08 4.94 -10.00
CA ASP A 115 20.05 3.89 -9.68
C ASP A 115 19.72 2.53 -10.33
N GLY A 116 18.89 2.56 -11.37
CA GLY A 116 18.62 1.42 -12.24
C GLY A 116 19.72 1.20 -13.28
N ALA A 117 19.66 0.06 -13.96
CA ALA A 117 20.55 -0.20 -15.10
C ALA A 117 20.21 0.67 -16.33
N PHE A 118 18.95 1.11 -16.43
CA PHE A 118 18.44 2.03 -17.45
C PHE A 118 17.87 3.26 -16.73
N CYS A 119 18.11 4.44 -17.28
CA CYS A 119 17.65 5.71 -16.74
C CYS A 119 17.71 6.80 -17.82
N ASP A 120 16.63 6.96 -18.56
CA ASP A 120 16.51 7.95 -19.65
C ASP A 120 15.85 9.27 -19.19
N TYR A 121 15.98 9.60 -17.90
CA TYR A 121 15.48 10.84 -17.28
C TYR A 121 16.47 11.38 -16.24
N THR A 122 16.32 12.65 -15.89
CA THR A 122 17.21 13.40 -15.00
C THR A 122 16.73 13.42 -13.54
N GLU A 123 17.56 13.94 -12.64
CA GLU A 123 17.16 14.18 -11.24
C GLU A 123 16.06 15.24 -11.15
N GLU A 124 16.07 16.24 -12.03
CA GLU A 124 15.02 17.24 -12.16
C GLU A 124 13.68 16.62 -12.55
N ASP A 125 13.67 15.74 -13.56
CA ASP A 125 12.46 15.01 -14.00
C ASP A 125 11.88 14.16 -12.85
N LYS A 126 12.75 13.44 -12.13
CA LYS A 126 12.37 12.69 -10.92
C LYS A 126 11.73 13.61 -9.88
N ARG A 127 12.36 14.75 -9.58
CA ARG A 127 11.87 15.69 -8.56
C ARG A 127 10.50 16.24 -8.95
N GLU A 128 10.30 16.61 -10.20
CA GLU A 128 9.01 17.07 -10.72
C GLU A 128 7.93 15.98 -10.63
N PHE A 129 8.28 14.73 -10.95
CA PHE A 129 7.38 13.60 -10.80
C PHE A 129 6.98 13.37 -9.34
N LEU A 130 7.93 13.37 -8.39
CA LEU A 130 7.63 13.19 -6.97
C LEU A 130 6.79 14.34 -6.40
N GLU A 131 7.03 15.59 -6.82
CA GLU A 131 6.18 16.72 -6.42
C GLU A 131 4.77 16.62 -7.01
N LYS A 132 4.64 16.14 -8.25
CA LYS A 132 3.34 15.85 -8.85
C LYS A 132 2.58 14.79 -8.04
N LEU A 133 3.25 13.72 -7.60
CA LEU A 133 2.65 12.72 -6.71
C LEU A 133 2.14 13.33 -5.40
N ARG A 134 2.95 14.18 -4.76
CA ARG A 134 2.52 14.90 -3.54
C ARG A 134 1.29 15.76 -3.77
N SER A 135 1.22 16.47 -4.90
CA SER A 135 0.06 17.30 -5.25
C SER A 135 -1.24 16.50 -5.40
N LEU A 136 -1.14 15.19 -5.70
CA LEU A 136 -2.25 14.25 -5.79
C LEU A 136 -2.58 13.57 -4.45
N GLY A 137 -1.87 13.92 -3.37
CA GLY A 137 -2.00 13.33 -2.05
C GLY A 137 -1.32 11.96 -1.90
N VAL A 138 -0.39 11.62 -2.80
CA VAL A 138 0.40 10.39 -2.68
C VAL A 138 1.52 10.60 -1.66
N VAL A 139 1.63 9.66 -0.72
CA VAL A 139 2.61 9.72 0.39
C VAL A 139 3.63 8.58 0.38
N ASN A 140 3.39 7.54 -0.43
CA ASN A 140 4.35 6.45 -0.63
C ASN A 140 4.20 5.76 -2.00
N ILE A 141 5.18 4.93 -2.32
CA ILE A 141 5.31 4.17 -3.57
C ILE A 141 5.61 2.70 -3.27
N GLU A 142 4.83 1.80 -3.84
CA GLU A 142 5.03 0.34 -3.82
C GLU A 142 4.51 -0.28 -5.13
N MET A 143 4.24 -1.59 -5.19
CA MET A 143 4.05 -2.29 -6.47
C MET A 143 2.82 -3.21 -6.54
N GLU A 144 1.89 -3.15 -5.59
CA GLU A 144 0.70 -4.03 -5.65
C GLU A 144 -0.61 -3.37 -5.15
N ALA A 145 -0.60 -2.08 -4.78
CA ALA A 145 -1.76 -1.43 -4.18
C ALA A 145 -2.96 -1.28 -5.12
N THR A 146 -2.76 -0.90 -6.39
CA THR A 146 -3.88 -0.77 -7.35
C THR A 146 -4.55 -2.11 -7.58
N GLN A 147 -3.74 -3.17 -7.67
CA GLN A 147 -4.22 -4.53 -7.83
C GLN A 147 -5.02 -5.02 -6.63
N PHE A 148 -4.47 -4.83 -5.42
CA PHE A 148 -5.17 -5.15 -4.18
C PHE A 148 -6.52 -4.43 -4.08
N ALA A 149 -6.50 -3.10 -4.24
CA ALA A 149 -7.66 -2.24 -4.09
C ALA A 149 -8.73 -2.57 -5.13
N ALA A 150 -8.36 -2.64 -6.41
CA ALA A 150 -9.31 -2.90 -7.48
C ALA A 150 -9.96 -4.28 -7.39
N MET A 151 -9.20 -5.32 -7.03
CA MET A 151 -9.75 -6.66 -6.89
C MET A 151 -10.62 -6.82 -5.63
N CYS A 152 -10.21 -6.25 -4.49
CA CYS A 152 -11.06 -6.22 -3.28
C CYS A 152 -12.38 -5.50 -3.56
N HIS A 153 -12.30 -4.31 -4.18
CA HIS A 153 -13.47 -3.54 -4.58
C HIS A 153 -14.40 -4.34 -5.52
N HIS A 154 -13.83 -4.97 -6.55
CA HIS A 154 -14.58 -5.76 -7.51
C HIS A 154 -15.22 -7.01 -6.90
N ALA A 155 -14.57 -7.65 -5.93
CA ALA A 155 -15.09 -8.81 -5.21
C ALA A 155 -16.10 -8.44 -4.10
N GLY A 156 -16.30 -7.15 -3.80
CA GLY A 156 -17.13 -6.70 -2.68
C GLY A 156 -16.54 -7.02 -1.31
N VAL A 157 -15.22 -7.16 -1.21
CA VAL A 157 -14.49 -7.47 0.03
C VAL A 157 -13.80 -6.20 0.54
N LYS A 158 -13.87 -5.93 1.85
CA LYS A 158 -13.14 -4.80 2.44
C LYS A 158 -11.64 -5.09 2.43
N GLY A 159 -10.85 -4.11 2.02
CA GLY A 159 -9.40 -4.22 1.99
C GLY A 159 -8.74 -2.96 2.60
N ALA A 160 -7.66 -3.16 3.34
CA ALA A 160 -6.79 -2.09 3.81
C ALA A 160 -5.33 -2.37 3.42
N ILE A 161 -4.58 -1.31 3.12
CA ILE A 161 -3.16 -1.38 2.79
C ILE A 161 -2.40 -0.60 3.86
N VAL A 162 -1.43 -1.26 4.48
CA VAL A 162 -0.62 -0.72 5.58
C VAL A 162 0.85 -1.00 5.28
N CYS A 163 1.60 0.04 4.94
CA CYS A 163 2.99 -0.10 4.52
C CYS A 163 3.92 0.73 5.40
N VAL A 164 5.09 0.21 5.71
CA VAL A 164 6.17 1.03 6.29
C VAL A 164 7.02 1.68 5.20
N THR A 165 7.47 2.91 5.40
CA THR A 165 8.40 3.59 4.49
C THR A 165 9.84 3.25 4.87
N LEU A 166 10.66 2.78 3.93
CA LEU A 166 12.06 2.42 4.21
C LEU A 166 13.04 3.57 3.98
N LEU A 167 12.59 4.60 3.27
CA LEU A 167 13.33 5.79 2.92
C LEU A 167 12.35 6.91 2.56
N ASP A 168 12.83 8.15 2.48
CA ASP A 168 12.13 9.27 1.82
C ASP A 168 12.73 9.47 0.43
N ARG A 169 11.93 9.26 -0.62
CA ARG A 169 12.35 9.33 -2.02
C ARG A 169 12.76 10.73 -2.47
N ILE A 170 12.35 11.76 -1.73
CA ILE A 170 12.81 13.14 -1.95
C ILE A 170 14.29 13.28 -1.58
N GLN A 171 14.77 12.49 -0.62
CA GLN A 171 16.15 12.57 -0.11
C GLN A 171 17.12 11.62 -0.83
N GLY A 172 16.61 10.68 -1.61
CA GLY A 172 17.45 9.74 -2.36
C GLY A 172 16.73 8.45 -2.76
N ASP A 173 17.46 7.57 -3.43
CA ASP A 173 16.92 6.28 -3.88
C ASP A 173 17.40 5.11 -3.03
N GLN A 174 18.64 5.13 -2.53
CA GLN A 174 19.21 4.01 -1.78
C GLN A 174 18.75 3.98 -0.31
N VAL A 175 18.43 2.78 0.18
CA VAL A 175 18.19 2.55 1.61
C VAL A 175 19.55 2.43 2.30
N SER A 176 19.95 3.45 3.06
CA SER A 176 21.20 3.47 3.82
C SER A 176 21.05 3.08 5.29
N THR A 177 19.81 2.90 5.76
CA THR A 177 19.48 2.56 7.14
C THR A 177 20.09 1.22 7.56
N PRO A 178 20.67 1.09 8.78
CA PRO A 178 21.20 -0.18 9.28
C PRO A 178 20.15 -1.30 9.24
N LYS A 179 20.57 -2.51 8.89
CA LYS A 179 19.70 -3.69 8.77
C LYS A 179 18.87 -3.95 10.04
N THR A 180 19.45 -3.74 11.23
CA THR A 180 18.76 -3.91 12.52
C THR A 180 17.56 -2.97 12.66
N VAL A 181 17.73 -1.71 12.30
CA VAL A 181 16.66 -0.69 12.32
C VAL A 181 15.62 -1.00 11.25
N MET A 182 16.05 -1.38 10.05
CA MET A 182 15.13 -1.76 8.97
C MET A 182 14.28 -3.00 9.33
N SER A 183 14.86 -3.99 10.02
CA SER A 183 14.13 -5.16 10.52
C SER A 183 13.06 -4.77 11.55
N GLU A 184 13.34 -3.80 12.43
CA GLU A 184 12.35 -3.28 13.37
C GLU A 184 11.21 -2.58 12.61
N TRP A 185 11.53 -1.72 11.64
CA TRP A 185 10.54 -1.02 10.83
C TRP A 185 9.56 -1.96 10.11
N GLN A 186 10.06 -3.08 9.58
CA GLN A 186 9.24 -4.08 8.89
C GLN A 186 8.19 -4.76 9.80
N LEU A 187 8.34 -4.69 11.12
CA LEU A 187 7.34 -5.19 12.08
C LEU A 187 6.25 -4.17 12.39
N ARG A 188 6.47 -2.87 12.15
CA ARG A 188 5.53 -1.80 12.54
C ARG A 188 4.14 -1.97 11.92
N PRO A 189 3.97 -2.25 10.61
CA PRO A 189 2.65 -2.51 10.03
C PRO A 189 1.97 -3.74 10.63
N GLN A 190 2.74 -4.77 10.97
CA GLN A 190 2.21 -6.01 11.58
C GLN A 190 1.67 -5.72 12.98
N HIS A 191 2.43 -4.99 13.80
CA HIS A 191 1.99 -4.58 15.13
C HIS A 191 0.74 -3.71 15.07
N LEU A 192 0.68 -2.76 14.14
CA LEU A 192 -0.49 -1.92 13.93
C LEU A 192 -1.73 -2.73 13.57
N VAL A 193 -1.64 -3.57 12.53
CA VAL A 193 -2.77 -4.40 12.09
C VAL A 193 -3.19 -5.39 13.16
N LEU A 194 -2.25 -5.99 13.89
CA LEU A 194 -2.58 -6.87 15.02
C LEU A 194 -3.28 -6.13 16.15
N SER A 195 -2.91 -4.88 16.44
CA SER A 195 -3.60 -4.04 17.43
C SER A 195 -5.03 -3.76 16.99
N PHE A 196 -5.23 -3.40 15.72
CA PHE A 196 -6.56 -3.20 15.14
C PHE A 196 -7.43 -4.46 15.23
N ILE A 197 -6.89 -5.62 14.85
CA ILE A 197 -7.60 -6.91 14.95
C ILE A 197 -8.00 -7.19 16.40
N LYS A 198 -7.09 -7.00 17.36
CA LYS A 198 -7.40 -7.19 18.79
C LYS A 198 -8.50 -6.26 19.28
N SER A 199 -8.46 -4.98 18.88
CA SER A 199 -9.47 -3.99 19.25
C SER A 199 -10.85 -4.37 18.69
N ARG A 200 -10.93 -4.77 17.41
CA ARG A 200 -12.18 -5.23 16.78
C ARG A 200 -12.76 -6.47 17.46
N LEU A 201 -11.94 -7.49 17.73
CA LEU A 201 -12.40 -8.70 18.42
C LEU A 201 -12.89 -8.44 19.85
N ALA A 202 -12.25 -7.51 20.56
CA ALA A 202 -12.69 -7.10 21.90
C ALA A 202 -14.03 -6.34 21.87
N ALA A 203 -14.21 -5.44 20.89
CA ALA A 203 -15.46 -4.72 20.70
C ALA A 203 -16.62 -5.65 20.33
N ASP A 204 -16.39 -6.62 19.44
CA ASP A 204 -17.39 -7.60 19.04
C ASP A 204 -17.81 -8.49 20.23
N SER A 205 -16.84 -8.88 21.07
CA SER A 205 -17.11 -9.65 22.30
C SER A 205 -17.94 -8.85 23.31
N ALA A 206 -17.69 -7.55 23.43
CA ALA A 206 -18.45 -6.66 24.31
C ALA A 206 -19.87 -6.37 23.78
N ALA A 207 -20.06 -6.34 22.46
CA ALA A 207 -21.38 -6.13 21.84
C ALA A 207 -22.26 -7.39 21.84
N ALA A 208 -21.67 -8.58 22.00
CA ALA A 208 -22.38 -9.85 22.09
C ALA A 208 -22.83 -10.21 23.52
N CYS A 209 -22.44 -9.44 24.53
CA CYS A 209 -22.80 -9.62 25.94
C CYS A 209 -23.90 -8.64 26.38
#